data_AF-A0A352XW34-F1
#
_entry.id   AF-A0A352XW34-F1
#
_cell.length_a   1.000
_cell.length_b   1.000
_cell.length_c   1.000
_cell.angle_alpha   90.00
_cell.angle_beta   90.00
_cell.angle_gamma   90.00
#
_symmetry.space_group_name_H-M   'P 1'
#
loop_
_entity.id
_entity.type
_entity.pdbx_description
1 polymer ?
#
loop_
_entity_poly.entity_id
_entity_poly.type
_entity_poly.pdbx_seq_one_letter_code
_entity_poly.pdbx_strand_id
1 'polypeptide(L)'
;MSYTYKVLRPLTAYFIKSSLGPRFAMYFTITPVAERSSIVWMYVAMDYGDLSDEQVRKFQDDIIKQDIPIVESQRPELLPLDLQAELHLRSDRTAIAYRKWLKELGLSFGTA
;
A
#
# COMPACT_ATOMS: atom_id res chain seq x y z
N MET A 1 3.48 20.83 7.25
CA MET A 1 2.65 19.66 6.87
C MET A 1 3.59 18.51 6.55
N SER A 2 3.40 17.35 7.17
CA SER A 2 4.24 16.18 7.00
C SER A 2 3.41 14.97 6.58
N TYR A 3 4.05 14.09 5.82
CA TYR A 3 3.50 12.80 5.42
C TYR A 3 4.38 11.73 6.03
N THR A 4 3.76 10.74 6.66
CA THR A 4 4.49 9.62 7.25
C THR A 4 3.85 8.33 6.77
N TYR A 5 4.67 7.51 6.14
CA TYR A 5 4.31 6.16 5.70
C TYR A 5 5.04 5.18 6.59
N LYS A 6 4.34 4.14 7.04
CA LYS A 6 4.88 3.05 7.83
C LYS A 6 4.42 1.73 7.24
N VAL A 7 5.34 0.78 7.11
CA VAL A 7 4.99 -0.63 6.89
C VAL A 7 5.14 -1.32 8.23
N LEU A 8 4.02 -1.67 8.87
CA LEU A 8 4.00 -2.14 10.26
C LEU A 8 4.37 -3.63 10.36
N ARG A 9 4.02 -4.39 9.32
CA ARG A 9 4.35 -5.79 9.06
C ARG A 9 4.12 -6.04 7.56
N PRO A 10 4.62 -7.15 6.96
CA PRO A 10 4.22 -7.53 5.61
C PRO A 10 2.70 -7.46 5.46
N LEU A 11 2.22 -6.98 4.31
CA LEU A 11 0.80 -6.85 3.99
C LEU A 11 0.03 -5.87 4.91
N THR A 12 0.72 -4.96 5.60
CA THR A 12 0.07 -3.93 6.43
C THR A 12 0.80 -2.60 6.34
N ALA A 13 0.12 -1.59 5.82
CA ALA A 13 0.65 -0.25 5.65
C ALA A 13 -0.20 0.78 6.42
N TYR A 14 0.46 1.82 6.90
CA TYR A 14 -0.15 2.95 7.56
C TYR A 14 0.37 4.24 6.94
N PHE A 15 -0.54 5.16 6.73
CA PHE A 15 -0.28 6.49 6.21
C PHE A 15 -0.91 7.51 7.14
N ILE A 16 -0.19 8.59 7.44
CA ILE A 16 -0.75 9.77 8.07
C ILE A 16 -0.23 11.03 7.40
N LYS A 17 -1.17 11.92 7.10
CA LYS A 17 -0.95 13.31 6.75
C LYS A 17 -1.19 14.15 8.00
N SER A 18 -0.11 14.69 8.55
CA SER A 18 -0.15 15.57 9.73
C SER A 18 0.05 17.02 9.30
N SER A 19 -0.85 17.90 9.73
CA SER A 19 -0.73 19.35 9.55
C SER A 19 -0.83 20.06 10.90
N LEU A 20 -0.64 21.39 10.92
CA LEU A 20 -0.94 22.20 12.11
C LEU A 20 -2.44 22.20 12.46
N GLY A 21 -3.29 21.74 11.54
CA GLY A 21 -4.72 21.51 11.75
C GLY A 21 -5.10 20.07 11.39
N PRO A 22 -6.07 19.87 10.47
CA PRO A 22 -6.70 18.57 10.24
C PRO A 22 -5.71 17.45 9.91
N ARG A 23 -5.99 16.26 10.46
CA ARG A 23 -5.25 15.02 10.28
C ARG A 23 -6.07 14.01 9.50
N PHE A 24 -5.40 13.33 8.59
CA PHE A 24 -5.96 12.25 7.80
C PHE A 24 -5.02 11.05 7.91
N ALA A 25 -5.56 9.89 8.24
CA ALA A 25 -4.83 8.64 8.31
C ALA A 25 -5.54 7.55 7.51
N MET A 26 -4.75 6.70 6.88
CA MET A 26 -5.21 5.47 6.26
C MET A 26 -4.46 4.28 6.83
N TYR A 27 -5.18 3.19 7.01
CA TYR A 27 -4.63 1.90 7.37
C TYR A 27 -5.06 0.88 6.32
N PHE A 28 -4.07 0.21 5.74
CA PHE A 28 -4.26 -0.85 4.77
C PHE A 28 -3.84 -2.16 5.39
N THR A 29 -4.68 -3.19 5.24
CA THR A 29 -4.28 -4.58 5.49
C THR A 29 -4.74 -5.44 4.33
N ILE A 30 -3.86 -6.31 3.85
CA ILE A 30 -4.10 -7.14 2.68
C ILE A 30 -4.27 -8.59 3.14
N THR A 31 -5.36 -9.23 2.72
CA THR A 31 -5.56 -10.67 2.88
C THR A 31 -5.09 -11.37 1.61
N PRO A 32 -4.00 -12.14 1.64
CA PRO A 32 -3.60 -12.96 0.51
C PRO A 32 -4.56 -14.15 0.39
N VAL A 33 -5.30 -14.25 -0.71
CA VAL A 33 -6.27 -15.34 -0.94
C VAL A 33 -5.65 -16.46 -1.78
N ALA A 34 -4.81 -16.09 -2.75
CA ALA A 34 -3.96 -16.97 -3.54
C ALA A 34 -2.70 -16.19 -3.95
N GLU A 35 -1.73 -16.84 -4.59
CA GLU A 35 -0.47 -16.18 -5.00
C GLU A 35 -0.69 -14.97 -5.91
N ARG A 36 -1.79 -14.96 -6.68
CA ARG A 36 -2.15 -13.91 -7.65
C ARG A 36 -3.44 -13.17 -7.33
N SER A 37 -4.01 -13.35 -6.13
CA SER A 37 -5.25 -12.69 -5.75
C SER A 37 -5.26 -12.30 -4.28
N SER A 38 -5.69 -11.09 -3.99
CA SER A 38 -5.76 -10.56 -2.63
C SER A 38 -6.99 -9.71 -2.42
N ILE A 39 -7.39 -9.54 -1.15
CA ILE A 39 -8.42 -8.60 -0.73
C ILE A 39 -7.72 -7.45 0.01
N VAL A 40 -7.95 -6.22 -0.44
CA VAL A 40 -7.45 -5.01 0.23
C VAL A 40 -8.53 -4.48 1.16
N TRP A 41 -8.19 -4.36 2.45
CA TRP A 41 -9.02 -3.70 3.44
C TRP A 41 -8.42 -2.33 3.74
N MET A 42 -9.22 -1.28 3.56
CA MET A 42 -8.84 0.10 3.85
C MET A 42 -9.70 0.66 4.97
N TYR A 43 -9.05 1.31 5.93
CA TYR A 43 -9.69 2.09 6.98
C TYR A 43 -9.20 3.52 6.90
N VAL A 44 -10.12 4.47 6.97
CA VAL A 44 -9.83 5.90 6.96
C VAL A 44 -10.24 6.51 8.29
N ALA A 45 -9.37 7.35 8.83
CA ALA A 45 -9.64 8.15 10.01
C ALA A 45 -9.27 9.61 9.71
N MET A 46 -10.20 10.52 9.96
CA MET A 46 -10.00 11.96 9.78
C MET A 46 -10.74 12.74 10.86
N ASP A 47 -10.15 13.84 11.30
CA ASP A 47 -10.70 14.73 12.34
C ASP A 47 -11.37 15.99 11.76
N TYR A 48 -11.75 15.93 10.48
CA TYR A 48 -12.28 17.06 9.74
C TYR A 48 -13.25 16.65 8.66
N GLY A 49 -14.08 17.61 8.23
CA GLY A 49 -15.03 17.45 7.14
C GLY A 49 -16.44 17.14 7.64
N ASP A 50 -17.42 17.67 6.92
CA ASP A 50 -18.85 17.45 7.15
C ASP A 50 -19.40 16.30 6.28
N LEU A 51 -18.51 15.48 5.72
CA LEU A 51 -18.87 14.36 4.87
C LEU A 51 -19.40 13.21 5.72
N SER A 52 -20.48 12.60 5.27
CA SER A 52 -20.93 11.32 5.80
C SER A 52 -19.92 10.22 5.49
N ASP A 53 -19.89 9.16 6.31
CA ASP A 53 -19.05 7.99 6.08
C ASP A 53 -19.25 7.37 4.68
N GLU A 54 -20.47 7.45 4.13
CA GLU A 54 -20.76 6.94 2.78
C GLU A 54 -20.07 7.77 1.70
N GLN A 55 -20.07 9.10 1.82
CA GLN A 55 -19.35 9.98 0.91
C GLN A 55 -17.85 9.75 0.99
N VAL A 56 -17.31 9.55 2.21
CA VAL A 56 -15.90 9.22 2.41
C VAL A 56 -15.58 7.87 1.75
N ARG A 57 -16.39 6.83 1.97
CA ARG A 57 -16.22 5.52 1.33
C ARG A 57 -16.23 5.62 -0.20
N LYS A 58 -17.23 6.29 -0.77
CA LYS A 58 -17.34 6.44 -2.23
C LYS A 58 -16.11 7.14 -2.81
N PHE A 59 -15.65 8.20 -2.16
CA PHE A 59 -14.45 8.92 -2.60
C PHE A 59 -13.20 8.03 -2.56
N GLN A 60 -13.02 7.24 -1.50
CA GLN A 60 -11.89 6.31 -1.40
C GLN A 60 -11.99 5.15 -2.39
N ASP A 61 -13.19 4.63 -2.65
CA ASP A 61 -13.42 3.61 -3.69
C ASP A 61 -13.01 4.12 -5.07
N ASP A 62 -13.33 5.37 -5.40
CA ASP A 62 -12.97 5.98 -6.68
C ASP A 62 -11.45 6.21 -6.82
N ILE A 63 -10.75 6.47 -5.72
CA ILE A 63 -9.28 6.53 -5.70
C ILE A 63 -8.69 5.13 -5.90
N ILE A 64 -9.12 4.14 -5.11
CA ILE A 64 -8.53 2.79 -5.15
C ILE A 64 -8.80 2.07 -6.47
N LYS A 65 -9.95 2.32 -7.11
CA LYS A 65 -10.23 1.77 -8.45
C LYS A 65 -9.21 2.20 -9.51
N GLN A 66 -8.49 3.31 -9.30
CA GLN A 66 -7.42 3.74 -10.23
C GLN A 66 -6.15 2.91 -10.07
N ASP A 67 -5.87 2.39 -8.87
CA ASP A 67 -4.68 1.58 -8.61
C ASP A 67 -4.84 0.14 -9.12
N ILE A 68 -6.06 -0.42 -9.08
CA ILE A 68 -6.37 -1.79 -9.53
C ILE A 68 -5.77 -2.12 -10.91
N PRO A 69 -6.08 -1.37 -12.00
CA PRO A 69 -5.56 -1.70 -13.33
C PRO A 69 -4.03 -1.61 -13.40
N ILE A 70 -3.41 -0.72 -12.63
CA ILE A 70 -1.94 -0.57 -12.59
C ILE A 70 -1.29 -1.79 -11.94
N VAL A 71 -1.86 -2.29 -10.85
CA VAL A 71 -1.39 -3.50 -10.15
C VAL A 71 -1.61 -4.73 -11.02
N GLU A 72 -2.80 -4.90 -11.59
CA GLU A 72 -3.16 -6.07 -12.41
C GLU A 72 -2.38 -6.16 -13.72
N SER A 73 -1.89 -5.02 -14.25
CA SER A 73 -1.06 -5.01 -15.46
C SER A 73 0.43 -5.32 -15.21
N GLN A 74 0.90 -5.34 -13.95
CA GLN A 74 2.32 -5.59 -13.65
C GLN A 74 2.76 -6.98 -14.13
N ARG A 75 3.96 -7.06 -14.71
CA ARG A 75 4.58 -8.33 -15.12
C ARG A 75 6.05 -8.38 -14.67
N PRO A 76 6.54 -9.51 -14.12
CA PRO A 76 5.77 -10.71 -13.74
C PRO A 76 4.70 -10.44 -12.67
N GLU A 77 3.67 -11.28 -12.56
CA GLU A 77 2.57 -11.07 -11.62
C GLU A 77 2.99 -11.24 -10.15
N LEU A 78 3.98 -12.09 -9.90
CA LEU A 78 4.55 -12.30 -8.57
C LEU A 78 5.62 -11.24 -8.29
N LEU A 79 5.72 -10.79 -7.05
CA LEU A 79 6.66 -9.74 -6.66
C LEU A 79 8.11 -10.27 -6.75
N PRO A 80 8.96 -9.76 -7.66
CA PRO A 80 10.35 -10.17 -7.71
C PRO A 80 11.10 -9.65 -6.47
N LEU A 81 11.77 -10.55 -5.75
CA LEU A 81 12.64 -10.19 -4.63
C LEU A 81 14.11 -9.99 -5.05
N ASP A 82 14.48 -10.47 -6.24
CA ASP A 82 15.78 -10.14 -6.83
C ASP A 82 15.76 -8.73 -7.43
N LEU A 83 16.47 -7.82 -6.77
CA LEU A 83 16.55 -6.41 -7.16
C LEU A 83 17.37 -6.18 -8.43
N GLN A 84 18.17 -7.15 -8.87
CA GLN A 84 18.93 -7.01 -10.13
C GLN A 84 18.04 -7.09 -11.37
N ALA A 85 16.78 -7.49 -11.21
CA ALA A 85 15.82 -7.60 -12.31
C ALA A 85 15.19 -6.27 -12.76
N GLU A 86 15.37 -5.16 -12.02
CA GLU A 86 14.70 -3.87 -12.30
C GLU A 86 15.65 -2.67 -12.28
N LEU A 87 15.37 -1.66 -13.11
CA LEU A 87 16.03 -0.34 -13.06
C LEU A 87 15.45 0.47 -11.91
N HIS A 88 16.28 0.81 -10.91
CA HIS A 88 15.84 1.55 -9.73
C HIS A 88 16.16 3.05 -9.81
N LEU A 89 15.15 3.88 -9.61
CA LEU A 89 15.28 5.31 -9.38
C LEU A 89 15.41 5.62 -7.87
N ARG A 90 15.84 6.85 -7.54
CA ARG A 90 15.94 7.29 -6.14
C ARG A 90 14.59 7.27 -5.41
N SER A 91 13.48 7.37 -6.13
CA SER A 91 12.11 7.25 -5.60
C SER A 91 11.80 5.86 -5.06
N ASP A 92 12.50 4.82 -5.54
CA ASP A 92 12.10 3.43 -5.33
C ASP A 92 12.70 2.85 -4.04
N ARG A 93 13.45 3.66 -3.28
CA ARG A 93 14.14 3.25 -2.06
C ARG A 93 13.24 2.54 -1.06
N THR A 94 11.99 2.98 -0.92
CA THR A 94 11.02 2.34 -0.02
C THR A 94 10.64 0.95 -0.52
N ALA A 95 10.36 0.79 -1.82
CA ALA A 95 10.01 -0.50 -2.42
C ALA A 95 11.20 -1.48 -2.39
N ILE A 96 12.43 -0.99 -2.60
CA ILE A 96 13.67 -1.76 -2.48
C ILE A 96 13.86 -2.25 -1.05
N ALA A 97 13.71 -1.36 -0.06
CA ALA A 97 13.84 -1.71 1.35
C ALA A 97 12.78 -2.75 1.75
N TYR A 98 11.55 -2.61 1.27
CA TYR A 98 10.48 -3.57 1.51
C TYR A 98 10.82 -4.95 0.94
N ARG A 99 11.26 -5.05 -0.32
CA ARG A 99 11.67 -6.32 -0.94
C ARG A 99 12.83 -7.01 -0.19
N LYS A 100 13.85 -6.25 0.23
CA LYS A 100 14.96 -6.80 1.05
C LYS A 100 14.44 -7.38 2.36
N TRP A 101 13.56 -6.65 3.04
CA TRP A 101 12.97 -7.10 4.29
C TRP A 101 12.11 -8.37 4.11
N LEU A 102 11.30 -8.45 3.04
CA LEU A 102 10.55 -9.67 2.72
C LEU A 102 11.46 -10.88 2.50
N LYS A 103 12.59 -10.68 1.80
CA LYS A 103 13.60 -11.71 1.58
C LYS A 103 14.26 -12.17 2.88
N GLU A 104 14.60 -11.24 3.77
CA GLU A 104 15.15 -11.53 5.11
C GLU A 104 14.18 -12.33 5.98
N LEU A 105 12.87 -12.06 5.87
CA LEU A 105 11.82 -12.82 6.55
C LEU A 105 11.58 -14.20 5.95
N GLY A 106 12.17 -14.52 4.80
CA GLY A 106 11.93 -15.77 4.08
C GLY A 106 10.51 -15.88 3.50
N LEU A 107 9.83 -14.75 3.25
CA LEU A 107 8.51 -14.77 2.65
C LEU A 107 8.62 -15.26 1.20
N SER A 108 7.92 -16.34 0.89
CA SER A 108 7.89 -16.94 -0.46
C SER A 108 6.53 -16.85 -1.14
N PHE A 109 5.44 -16.75 -0.37
CA PHE A 109 4.09 -16.72 -0.92
C PHE A 109 3.83 -15.41 -1.69
N GLY A 110 3.44 -15.51 -2.96
CA GLY A 110 3.16 -14.35 -3.81
C GLY A 110 4.42 -13.60 -4.30
N THR A 111 5.60 -14.20 -4.13
CA THR A 111 6.89 -13.63 -4.54
C THR A 111 7.61 -14.53 -5.54
N ALA A 112 8.52 -13.95 -6.33
CA ALA A 112 9.39 -14.66 -7.28
C ALA A 112 10.88 -14.38 -7.03
#